data_AF-M7TBU6-F1
#
_entry.id   AF-M7TBU6-F1
#
_cell.length_a   1.000
_cell.length_b   1.000
_cell.length_c   1.000
_cell.angle_alpha   90.00
_cell.angle_beta   90.00
_cell.angle_gamma   90.00
#
_symmetry.space_group_name_H-M   'P 1'
#
loop_
_entity.id
_entity.type
_entity.pdbx_description
1 polymer ?
#
loop_
_entity_poly.entity_id
_entity_poly.type
_entity_poly.pdbx_seq_one_letter_code
_entity_poly.pdbx_strand_id
1 'polypeptide(L)'
;MNEKGTISEEANKILKDSPYLKNKYKIKITVLKVFHPSEVFENPPVKHVSPWGPCTVVKEGQEFIVNESGIMPEGFCPSAFQTLWDPIRTLQFGGKTIYYEDTEDAWIACCSDGLRPVVFKLERI
;
A
#
# COMPACT_ATOMS: atom_id res chain seq x y z
N MET A 1 -2.08 -35.72 -12.72
CA MET A 1 -1.30 -34.50 -12.44
C MET A 1 -2.17 -33.62 -11.54
N ASN A 2 -2.42 -34.05 -10.30
CA ASN A 2 -3.31 -33.34 -9.38
C ASN A 2 -3.11 -33.90 -7.96
N GLU A 3 -2.11 -33.38 -7.25
CA GLU A 3 -2.11 -33.44 -5.79
C GLU A 3 -2.05 -32.00 -5.30
N LYS A 4 -3.22 -31.45 -4.98
CA LYS A 4 -3.29 -30.24 -4.15
C LYS A 4 -2.70 -30.64 -2.81
N GLY A 5 -1.42 -30.32 -2.57
CA GLY A 5 -0.75 -30.63 -1.32
C GLY A 5 -1.55 -30.11 -0.14
N THR A 6 -2.17 -31.01 0.61
CA THR A 6 -2.88 -30.67 1.85
C THR A 6 -1.85 -30.34 2.92
N ILE A 7 -1.99 -29.15 3.51
CA ILE A 7 -1.20 -28.70 4.66
C ILE A 7 -1.43 -29.69 5.81
N SER A 8 -0.37 -30.16 6.47
CA SER A 8 -0.48 -31.09 7.60
C SER A 8 -1.31 -30.48 8.74
N GLU A 9 -1.98 -31.31 9.54
CA GLU A 9 -2.75 -30.85 10.70
C GLU A 9 -1.88 -30.07 11.70
N GLU A 10 -0.61 -30.46 11.82
CA GLU A 10 0.40 -29.81 12.66
C GLU A 10 0.76 -28.41 12.16
N ALA A 11 0.98 -28.25 10.84
CA ALA A 11 1.19 -26.94 10.24
C ALA A 11 -0.06 -26.05 10.35
N ASN A 12 -1.26 -26.61 10.19
CA ASN A 12 -2.51 -25.87 10.39
C ASN A 12 -2.67 -25.38 11.84
N LYS A 13 -2.25 -26.18 12.82
CA LYS A 13 -2.26 -25.79 14.24
C LYS A 13 -1.31 -24.63 14.50
N ILE A 14 -0.07 -24.72 14.01
CA ILE A 14 0.93 -23.64 14.13
C ILE A 14 0.42 -22.34 13.50
N LEU A 15 -0.14 -22.41 12.29
CA LEU A 15 -0.67 -21.23 11.60
C LEU A 15 -1.85 -20.60 12.36
N LYS A 16 -2.76 -21.43 12.89
CA LYS A 16 -3.90 -20.95 13.69
C LYS A 16 -3.44 -20.31 15.00
N ASP A 17 -2.37 -20.81 15.61
CA ASP A 17 -1.90 -20.30 16.89
C ASP A 17 -0.90 -19.15 16.78
N SER A 18 -0.42 -18.84 15.58
CA SER A 18 0.48 -17.72 15.34
C SER A 18 -0.17 -16.38 15.74
N PRO A 19 0.42 -15.62 16.68
CA PRO A 19 -0.11 -14.32 17.09
C PRO A 19 -0.14 -13.32 15.94
N TYR A 20 0.79 -13.45 14.99
CA TYR A 20 0.88 -12.60 13.79
C TYR A 20 -0.24 -12.87 12.79
N LEU A 21 -0.80 -14.09 12.76
CA LEU A 21 -1.91 -14.44 11.86
C LEU A 21 -3.28 -14.23 12.51
N LYS A 22 -3.36 -14.32 13.85
CA LYS A 22 -4.60 -14.11 14.61
C LYS A 22 -5.08 -12.65 14.57
N ASN A 23 -4.18 -11.67 14.65
CA ASN A 23 -4.53 -10.25 14.78
C ASN A 23 -3.79 -9.38 13.75
N LYS A 24 -4.23 -9.43 12.49
CA LYS A 24 -3.77 -8.47 11.49
C LYS A 24 -4.51 -7.15 11.65
N TYR A 25 -3.76 -6.05 11.69
CA TYR A 25 -4.35 -4.71 11.73
C TYR A 25 -5.02 -4.37 10.40
N LYS A 26 -6.07 -3.54 10.45
CA LYS A 26 -6.58 -2.87 9.25
C LYS A 26 -5.68 -1.69 8.96
N ILE A 27 -5.48 -1.37 7.68
CA ILE A 27 -4.66 -0.24 7.26
C ILE A 27 -5.56 0.77 6.57
N LYS A 28 -5.57 1.99 7.09
CA LYS A 28 -6.13 3.14 6.40
C LYS A 28 -5.06 3.75 5.49
N ILE A 29 -5.39 3.91 4.21
CA ILE A 29 -4.59 4.62 3.22
C ILE A 29 -5.26 5.96 2.98
N THR A 30 -4.56 7.05 3.26
CA THR A 30 -5.00 8.42 2.99
C THR A 30 -4.16 9.02 1.88
N VAL A 31 -4.79 9.57 0.85
CA VAL A 31 -4.10 10.30 -0.22
C VAL A 31 -3.72 11.68 0.30
N LEU A 32 -2.43 11.93 0.51
CA LEU A 32 -1.94 13.20 1.04
C LEU A 32 -1.82 14.27 -0.04
N LYS A 33 -1.20 13.91 -1.18
CA LYS A 33 -0.89 14.86 -2.25
C LYS A 33 -0.90 14.17 -3.60
N VAL A 34 -1.51 14.81 -4.60
CA VAL A 34 -1.45 14.42 -6.00
C VAL A 34 -0.74 15.54 -6.75
N PHE A 35 0.46 15.27 -7.25
CA PHE A 35 1.24 16.29 -7.95
C PHE A 35 0.87 16.37 -9.42
N HIS A 36 0.79 17.60 -9.94
CA HIS A 36 0.91 17.82 -11.37
C HIS A 36 2.38 17.62 -11.80
N PRO A 37 2.67 16.96 -12.93
CA PRO A 37 4.05 16.74 -13.37
C PRO A 37 4.90 18.01 -13.50
N SER A 38 4.28 19.14 -13.85
CA SER A 38 4.97 20.44 -13.92
C SER A 38 5.37 21.01 -12.56
N GLU A 39 4.82 20.51 -11.45
CA GLU A 39 5.27 20.85 -10.10
C GLU A 39 6.56 20.11 -9.73
N VAL A 40 6.85 19.00 -10.41
CA VAL A 40 7.97 18.10 -10.09
C VAL A 40 9.11 18.28 -11.09
N PHE A 41 8.79 18.50 -12.36
CA PHE A 41 9.76 18.62 -13.44
C PHE A 41 9.50 19.89 -14.25
N GLU A 42 10.50 20.76 -14.34
CA GLU A 42 10.51 21.84 -15.33
C GLU A 42 10.69 21.26 -16.75
N ASN A 43 11.64 20.34 -16.91
CA ASN A 43 11.92 19.61 -18.15
C ASN A 43 11.86 18.10 -17.88
N PRO A 44 10.76 17.43 -18.25
CA PRO A 44 10.56 16.02 -17.94
C PRO A 44 11.60 15.13 -18.65
N PRO A 45 12.20 14.16 -17.95
CA PRO A 45 13.31 13.35 -18.49
C PRO A 45 12.87 12.40 -19.61
N VAL A 46 11.57 12.13 -19.72
CA VAL A 46 10.94 11.33 -20.77
C VAL A 46 9.60 11.94 -21.15
N LYS A 47 9.12 11.65 -22.38
CA LYS A 47 7.78 12.05 -22.82
C LYS A 47 6.74 11.12 -22.22
N HIS A 48 5.74 11.67 -21.53
CA HIS A 48 4.59 10.90 -21.04
C HIS A 48 3.56 10.67 -22.15
N VAL A 49 2.78 9.60 -22.05
CA VAL A 49 1.64 9.35 -22.96
C VAL A 49 0.52 10.36 -22.71
N SER A 50 -0.10 10.89 -23.76
CA SER A 50 -1.18 11.87 -23.64
C SER A 50 -2.49 11.19 -23.20
N PRO A 51 -3.33 11.80 -22.34
CA PRO A 51 -3.17 13.14 -21.75
C PRO A 51 -2.17 13.20 -20.60
N TRP A 52 -1.34 14.24 -20.61
CA TRP A 52 -0.37 14.54 -19.56
C TRP A 52 -1.04 15.36 -18.45
N GLY A 53 -1.04 14.85 -17.23
CA GLY A 53 -1.60 15.56 -16.09
C GLY A 53 -1.39 14.82 -14.77
N PRO A 54 -2.06 15.27 -13.69
CA PRO A 54 -2.01 14.63 -12.39
C PRO A 54 -2.70 13.26 -12.45
N CYS A 55 -2.51 12.44 -11.41
CA CYS A 55 -3.23 11.17 -11.31
C CYS A 55 -4.75 11.40 -11.31
N THR A 56 -5.47 10.69 -12.18
CA THR A 56 -6.94 10.79 -12.30
C THR A 56 -7.68 9.70 -11.52
N VAL A 57 -6.95 8.72 -10.97
CA VAL A 57 -7.54 7.56 -10.27
C VAL A 57 -7.93 7.91 -8.84
N VAL A 58 -7.15 8.79 -8.19
CA VAL A 58 -7.32 9.15 -6.78
C VAL A 58 -7.33 10.66 -6.60
N LYS A 59 -7.89 11.13 -5.48
CA LYS A 59 -7.97 12.55 -5.13
C LYS A 59 -7.36 12.80 -3.76
N GLU A 60 -6.81 13.99 -3.54
CA GLU A 60 -6.30 14.41 -2.22
C GLU A 60 -7.40 14.30 -1.16
N GLY A 61 -7.04 13.82 0.03
CA GLY A 61 -7.96 13.56 1.13
C GLY A 61 -8.80 12.29 0.99
N GLN A 62 -8.74 11.58 -0.15
CA GLN A 62 -9.46 10.32 -0.30
C GLN A 62 -8.87 9.24 0.61
N GLU A 63 -9.74 8.43 1.22
CA GLU A 63 -9.37 7.37 2.14
C GLU A 63 -9.81 5.99 1.61
N PHE A 64 -8.99 4.99 1.86
CA PHE A 64 -9.25 3.59 1.53
C PHE A 64 -8.88 2.68 2.69
N ILE A 65 -9.61 1.59 2.89
CA ILE A 65 -9.35 0.64 3.98
C ILE A 65 -8.93 -0.71 3.42
N VAL A 66 -7.70 -1.11 3.73
CA VAL A 66 -7.25 -2.49 3.55
C VAL A 66 -7.63 -3.26 4.79
N ASN A 67 -8.56 -4.19 4.64
CA ASN A 67 -8.99 -5.05 5.75
C ASN A 67 -7.93 -6.11 6.08
N GLU A 68 -8.22 -6.95 7.08
CA GLU A 68 -7.34 -7.98 7.61
C GLU A 68 -6.94 -9.04 6.57
N SER A 69 -7.72 -9.22 5.50
CA SER A 69 -7.35 -10.10 4.39
C SER A 69 -6.15 -9.55 3.59
N GLY A 70 -5.94 -8.22 3.62
CA GLY A 70 -4.92 -7.55 2.82
C GLY A 70 -5.28 -7.44 1.34
N ILE A 71 -6.57 -7.59 1.01
CA ILE A 71 -7.08 -7.41 -0.36
C ILE A 71 -7.13 -5.92 -0.67
N MET A 72 -6.77 -5.57 -1.91
CA MET A 72 -6.84 -4.21 -2.40
C MET A 72 -8.28 -3.66 -2.32
N PRO A 73 -8.47 -2.43 -1.83
CA PRO A 73 -9.79 -1.81 -1.77
C PRO A 73 -10.36 -1.58 -3.17
N GLU A 74 -11.68 -1.68 -3.31
CA GLU A 74 -12.37 -1.34 -4.57
C GLU A 74 -12.09 0.13 -4.94
N GLY A 75 -11.89 0.38 -6.24
CA GLY A 75 -11.59 1.72 -6.76
C GLY A 75 -10.17 2.23 -6.47
N PHE A 76 -9.30 1.45 -5.81
CA PHE A 76 -7.89 1.81 -5.63
C PHE A 76 -7.04 1.43 -6.86
N CYS A 77 -5.93 2.15 -7.08
CA CYS A 77 -5.04 1.91 -8.21
C CYS A 77 -4.19 0.63 -7.99
N PRO A 78 -4.23 -0.37 -8.89
CA PRO A 78 -3.43 -1.59 -8.74
C PRO A 78 -1.92 -1.36 -8.71
N SER A 79 -1.42 -0.44 -9.55
CA SER A 79 0.01 -0.13 -9.64
C SER A 79 0.51 0.54 -8.36
N ALA A 80 -0.26 1.46 -7.79
CA ALA A 80 0.06 2.05 -6.50
C ALA A 80 -0.03 1.01 -5.39
N PHE A 81 -1.05 0.15 -5.40
CA PHE A 81 -1.19 -0.91 -4.38
C PHE A 81 0.03 -1.84 -4.34
N GLN A 82 0.61 -2.16 -5.50
CA GLN A 82 1.83 -2.97 -5.57
C GLN A 82 3.02 -2.30 -4.87
N THR A 83 3.22 -0.98 -5.04
CA THR A 83 4.31 -0.27 -4.32
C THR A 83 4.02 -0.07 -2.85
N LEU A 84 2.74 0.00 -2.49
CA LEU A 84 2.29 0.07 -1.10
C LEU A 84 2.27 -1.29 -0.39
N TRP A 85 2.56 -2.40 -1.08
CA TRP A 85 2.41 -3.73 -0.50
C TRP A 85 3.28 -3.95 0.73
N ASP A 86 4.57 -3.59 0.65
CA ASP A 86 5.51 -3.74 1.77
C ASP A 86 5.08 -2.93 3.00
N PRO A 87 4.80 -1.60 2.91
CA PRO A 87 4.34 -0.86 4.08
C PRO A 87 2.99 -1.37 4.60
N ILE A 88 2.06 -1.78 3.72
CA ILE A 88 0.81 -2.42 4.15
C ILE A 88 1.11 -3.66 4.98
N ARG A 89 1.90 -4.61 4.46
CA ARG A 89 2.18 -5.87 5.15
C ARG A 89 2.96 -5.66 6.43
N THR A 90 3.97 -4.82 6.42
CA THR A 90 4.73 -4.50 7.64
C THR A 90 3.81 -3.94 8.73
N LEU A 91 2.97 -2.96 8.41
CA LEU A 91 2.04 -2.40 9.40
C LEU A 91 0.97 -3.41 9.82
N GLN A 92 0.43 -4.22 8.89
CA GLN A 92 -0.59 -5.24 9.20
C GLN A 92 -0.12 -6.27 10.21
N PHE A 93 1.16 -6.65 10.16
CA PHE A 93 1.77 -7.62 11.06
C PHE A 93 2.39 -6.97 12.32
N GLY A 94 2.11 -5.68 12.57
CA GLY A 94 2.57 -4.97 13.76
C GLY A 94 4.03 -4.50 13.69
N GLY A 95 4.67 -4.56 12.52
CA GLY A 95 5.97 -3.96 12.30
C GLY A 95 5.89 -2.44 12.13
N LYS A 96 7.05 -1.79 12.04
CA LYS A 96 7.18 -0.34 11.85
C LYS A 96 8.28 -0.03 10.85
N THR A 97 8.24 1.19 10.32
CA THR A 97 9.33 1.72 9.49
C THR A 97 10.49 2.17 10.35
N ILE A 98 11.70 2.14 9.79
CA ILE A 98 12.93 2.64 10.42
C ILE A 98 13.26 4.07 9.98
N TYR A 99 12.48 4.64 9.07
CA TYR A 99 12.78 5.94 8.45
C TYR A 99 12.29 7.14 9.27
N TYR A 100 11.42 6.93 10.27
CA TYR A 100 10.83 8.00 11.09
C TYR A 100 10.86 7.58 12.57
N GLU A 101 11.10 8.55 13.47
CA GLU A 101 11.24 8.30 14.92
C GLU A 101 9.88 8.23 15.66
N ASP A 102 8.84 8.88 15.13
CA ASP A 102 7.57 9.14 15.84
C ASP A 102 6.35 8.38 15.29
N THR A 103 6.55 7.30 14.52
CA THR A 103 5.42 6.58 13.89
C THR A 103 5.55 5.07 14.03
N GLU A 104 5.20 4.56 15.21
CA GLU A 104 5.02 3.10 15.37
C GLU A 104 3.95 2.59 14.38
N ASP A 105 2.88 3.37 14.18
CA ASP A 105 1.67 2.94 13.49
C ASP A 105 1.50 3.46 12.07
N ALA A 106 2.46 4.23 11.53
CA ALA A 106 2.29 4.89 10.23
C ALA A 106 3.51 4.79 9.30
N TRP A 107 3.23 4.90 7.99
CA TRP A 107 4.23 4.88 6.93
C TRP A 107 3.82 5.84 5.81
N ILE A 108 4.73 6.70 5.37
CA ILE A 108 4.55 7.55 4.18
C ILE A 108 5.17 6.90 2.95
N ALA A 109 4.38 6.68 1.91
CA ALA A 109 4.81 5.99 0.70
C ALA A 109 4.23 6.67 -0.54
N CYS A 110 4.71 6.28 -1.73
CA CYS A 110 4.31 6.90 -2.99
C CYS A 110 3.93 5.89 -4.08
N CYS A 111 3.24 6.40 -5.10
CA CYS A 111 2.94 5.66 -6.33
C CYS A 111 4.23 5.26 -7.07
N SER A 112 4.18 4.17 -7.85
CA SER A 112 5.26 3.78 -8.76
C SER A 112 5.52 4.78 -9.89
N ASP A 113 4.54 5.63 -10.21
CA ASP A 113 4.64 6.59 -11.30
C ASP A 113 5.43 7.83 -10.88
N GLY A 114 6.73 7.83 -11.18
CA GLY A 114 7.63 8.92 -10.85
C GLY A 114 7.39 10.21 -11.64
N LEU A 115 6.62 10.18 -12.73
CA LEU A 115 6.33 11.39 -13.52
C LEU A 115 5.13 12.16 -12.96
N ARG A 116 4.19 11.47 -12.31
CA ARG A 116 3.03 12.03 -11.62
C ARG A 116 2.90 11.44 -10.21
N PRO A 117 3.82 11.81 -9.30
CA PRO A 117 3.85 11.20 -7.99
C PRO A 117 2.55 11.48 -7.22
N VAL A 118 2.14 10.47 -6.46
CA VAL A 118 1.08 10.57 -5.45
C VAL A 118 1.67 10.12 -4.14
N VAL A 119 1.46 10.89 -3.08
CA VAL A 119 1.93 10.60 -1.74
C VAL A 119 0.77 10.10 -0.91
N PHE A 120 0.99 8.99 -0.20
CA PHE A 120 0.03 8.33 0.65
C PHE A 120 0.54 8.25 2.08
N LYS A 121 -0.36 8.38 3.05
CA LYS A 121 -0.15 7.98 4.44
C LYS A 121 -0.86 6.66 4.68
N LEU A 122 -0.14 5.70 5.21
CA LEU A 122 -0.68 4.42 5.66
C LEU A 122 -0.64 4.42 7.17
N GLU A 123 -1.74 4.04 7.82
CA GLU A 123 -1.80 3.97 9.29
C GLU A 123 -2.65 2.79 9.76
N ARG A 124 -2.25 2.16 10.87
CA ARG A 124 -3.06 1.13 11.54
C ARG A 124 -4.32 1.74 12.13
N ILE A 125 -5.44 1.01 12.02
CA ILE A 125 -6.72 1.31 12.69
C ILE A 125 -7.32 0.05 13.33
#